data_AF-A0A938MJD5-F1
#
_entry.id   AF-A0A938MJD5-F1
#
_cell.length_a   1.000
_cell.length_b   1.000
_cell.length_c   1.000
_cell.angle_alpha   90.00
_cell.angle_beta   90.00
_cell.angle_gamma   90.00
#
_symmetry.space_group_name_H-M   'P 1'
#
loop_
_entity.id
_entity.type
_entity.pdbx_description
1 polymer ?
#
loop_
_entity_poly.entity_id
_entity_poly.type
_entity_poly.pdbx_seq_one_letter_code
_entity_poly.pdbx_strand_id
1 'polypeptide(L)' 'KHDAEVCLYVDGKQVKRQAFDGGDLKPTQAPVTLLTGFALTKDGQTTQQGAVRDVRLWSRALTPEEIYGVRSKH' A
#
# COMPACT_ATOMS: atom_id res chain seq x y z
N LYS A 1 -9.34 5.34 22.07
CA LYS A 1 -9.51 6.25 20.91
C LYS A 1 -8.40 5.87 19.96
N HIS A 2 -8.71 5.56 18.72
CA HIS A 2 -7.70 5.18 17.74
C HIS A 2 -7.03 6.44 17.20
N ASP A 3 -5.71 6.40 17.01
CA ASP A 3 -4.91 7.59 16.66
C ASP A 3 -4.60 7.67 15.16
N ALA A 4 -4.83 6.58 14.42
CA ALA A 4 -4.67 6.51 12.97
C ALA A 4 -5.68 5.55 12.31
N GLU A 5 -5.75 5.62 10.97
CA GLU A 5 -6.56 4.72 10.15
C GLU A 5 -5.77 4.26 8.92
N VAL A 6 -6.05 3.03 8.47
CA VAL A 6 -5.56 2.49 7.20
C VAL A 6 -6.73 2.44 6.21
N CYS A 7 -6.51 2.98 5.02
CA CYS A 7 -7.51 2.99 3.95
C CYS A 7 -6.99 2.25 2.72
N LEU A 8 -7.83 1.37 2.16
CA LEU A 8 -7.58 0.70 0.89
C LEU A 8 -8.43 1.34 -0.20
N TYR A 9 -7.79 1.68 -1.32
CA TYR A 9 -8.44 2.20 -2.51
C TYR A 9 -8.19 1.27 -3.69
N VAL A 10 -9.22 1.02 -4.49
CA VAL A 10 -9.14 0.30 -5.77
C VAL A 10 -9.77 1.20 -6.83
N ASP A 11 -9.05 1.42 -7.93
CA ASP A 11 -9.45 2.31 -9.03
C ASP A 11 -9.80 3.75 -8.61
N GLY A 12 -9.19 4.22 -7.51
CA GLY A 12 -9.43 5.54 -6.91
C GLY A 12 -10.62 5.59 -5.95
N LYS A 13 -11.37 4.49 -5.78
CA LYS A 13 -12.50 4.41 -4.83
C LYS A 13 -12.05 3.75 -3.53
N GLN A 14 -12.37 4.37 -2.40
CA GLN A 14 -12.13 3.74 -1.10
C GLN A 14 -13.01 2.49 -0.95
N VAL A 15 -12.40 1.32 -0.79
CA VAL A 15 -13.09 0.04 -0.58
C VAL A 15 -13.09 -0.39 0.88
N LYS A 16 -12.12 0.08 1.67
CA LYS A 16 -12.06 -0.20 3.10
C LYS A 16 -11.36 0.92 3.87
N ARG A 17 -11.81 1.11 5.11
CA ARG A 17 -11.21 1.97 6.12
C ARG A 17 -11.24 1.21 7.44
N GLN A 18 -10.14 1.21 8.15
CA GLN A 18 -10.02 0.50 9.43
C GLN A 18 -9.14 1.31 10.38
N ALA A 19 -9.61 1.44 11.62
CA ALA A 19 -8.80 2.02 12.69
C ALA A 19 -7.53 1.19 12.93
N PHE A 20 -6.42 1.87 13.19
CA PHE A 20 -5.12 1.25 13.33
C PHE A 20 -4.31 1.94 14.43
N ASP A 21 -3.90 1.16 15.43
CA ASP A 21 -3.10 1.62 16.58
C ASP A 21 -1.65 1.13 16.52
N GLY A 22 -1.14 0.80 15.33
CA GLY A 22 0.20 0.22 15.20
C GLY A 22 1.37 1.15 15.52
N GLY A 23 1.09 2.41 15.89
CA GLY A 23 2.09 3.42 16.23
C GLY A 23 2.92 3.87 15.02
N ASP A 24 3.94 4.69 15.30
CA ASP A 24 4.81 5.23 14.27
C ASP A 24 5.71 4.13 13.65
N LEU A 25 5.88 4.19 12.33
CA LEU A 25 6.91 3.42 11.66
C LEU A 25 8.28 3.85 12.18
N LYS A 26 9.05 2.91 12.71
CA LYS A 26 10.41 3.20 13.19
C LYS A 26 11.29 3.63 12.00
N PRO A 27 12.01 4.76 12.11
CA PRO A 27 12.97 5.16 11.10
C PRO A 27 13.99 4.05 10.84
N THR A 28 14.31 3.80 9.58
CA THR A 28 15.36 2.85 9.18
C THR A 28 16.24 3.48 8.12
N GLN A 29 17.55 3.19 8.20
CA GLN A 29 18.51 3.52 7.15
C GLN A 29 18.66 2.37 6.14
N ALA A 30 18.02 1.23 6.40
CA ALA A 30 18.05 0.10 5.49
C ALA A 30 17.29 0.46 4.19
N PRO A 31 17.75 -0.02 3.03
CA PRO A 31 17.01 0.16 1.79
C PRO A 31 15.63 -0.49 1.87
N VAL A 32 14.65 0.14 1.22
CA VAL A 32 13.33 -0.45 1.04
C VAL A 32 13.41 -1.49 -0.06
N THR A 33 13.28 -2.77 0.29
CA THR A 33 13.18 -3.86 -0.70
C THR A 33 11.72 -4.10 -1.03
N LEU A 34 11.35 -3.88 -2.30
CA LEU A 34 10.05 -4.31 -2.80
C LEU A 34 10.17 -5.70 -3.41
N LEU A 35 9.37 -6.61 -2.88
CA LEU A 35 9.27 -7.98 -3.31
C LEU A 35 7.87 -8.20 -3.91
N THR A 36 7.80 -8.45 -5.23
CA THR A 36 6.53 -8.58 -5.97
C THR A 36 6.44 -9.93 -6.69
N GLY A 37 5.23 -10.31 -7.12
CA GLY A 37 5.02 -11.49 -7.96
C GLY A 37 4.98 -12.80 -7.19
N PHE A 38 4.67 -12.77 -5.89
CA PHE A 38 4.39 -13.98 -5.12
C PHE A 38 3.30 -13.77 -4.07
N ALA A 39 2.67 -14.87 -3.68
CA ALA A 39 1.82 -14.95 -2.51
C ALA A 39 2.45 -15.93 -1.51
N LEU A 40 2.53 -15.52 -0.25
CA LEU A 40 2.84 -16.42 0.86
C LEU A 40 1.54 -17.12 1.26
N THR A 41 1.48 -18.43 1.06
CA THR A 41 0.38 -19.28 1.49
C THR A 41 0.84 -20.16 2.66
N LYS A 42 -0.09 -20.88 3.29
CA LYS A 42 0.26 -21.83 4.35
C LYS A 42 1.21 -22.94 3.87
N ASP A 43 1.19 -23.23 2.57
CA ASP A 43 1.93 -24.32 1.94
C ASP A 43 3.24 -23.86 1.27
N GLY A 44 3.61 -22.58 1.41
CA GLY A 44 4.85 -22.02 0.89
C GLY A 44 4.64 -20.78 0.02
N GLN A 45 5.59 -20.51 -0.88
CA GLN A 45 5.55 -19.36 -1.77
C GLN A 45 5.05 -19.81 -3.14
N THR A 46 3.98 -19.20 -3.63
CA THR A 46 3.51 -19.37 -5.01
C THR A 46 3.86 -18.14 -5.82
N THR A 47 4.44 -18.33 -7.00
CA THR A 47 4.71 -17.22 -7.93
C THR A 47 3.44 -16.84 -8.66
N GLN A 48 3.18 -15.54 -8.76
CA GLN A 48 2.04 -14.98 -9.49
C GLN A 48 2.55 -14.40 -10.81
N GLN A 49 1.87 -14.71 -11.90
CA GLN A 49 2.17 -14.14 -13.21
C GLN A 49 1.37 -12.85 -13.40
N GLY A 50 2.06 -11.80 -13.85
CA GLY A 50 1.45 -10.50 -14.11
C GLY A 50 2.50 -9.39 -14.23
N ALA A 51 2.05 -8.19 -14.57
CA ALA A 51 2.89 -7.00 -14.62
C ALA A 51 2.57 -6.09 -13.43
N VAL A 52 3.62 -5.63 -12.74
CA VAL A 52 3.53 -4.54 -11.75
C VAL A 52 4.22 -3.34 -12.35
N ARG A 53 3.58 -2.17 -12.29
CA ARG A 53 4.07 -0.93 -12.87
C ARG A 53 3.78 0.25 -11.94
N ASP A 54 4.58 1.31 -12.08
CA ASP A 54 4.36 2.62 -11.43
C ASP A 54 4.26 2.56 -9.90
N VAL A 55 5.09 1.72 -9.26
CA VAL A 55 5.17 1.63 -7.81
C VAL A 55 5.73 2.93 -7.23
N ARG A 56 5.01 3.51 -6.27
CA ARG A 56 5.34 4.78 -5.63
C ARG A 56 5.17 4.66 -4.12
N LEU A 57 6.00 5.40 -3.39
CA LEU A 57 5.96 5.49 -1.94
C LEU A 57 5.93 6.97 -1.55
N TRP A 58 5.10 7.31 -0.55
CA TRP A 58 4.94 8.67 -0.04
C TRP A 58 5.27 8.70 1.45
N SER A 59 5.85 9.81 1.92
CA SER A 59 6.17 10.03 3.33
C SER A 59 4.96 10.50 4.17
N ARG A 60 3.77 10.56 3.58
CA ARG A 60 2.51 10.93 4.25
C ARG A 60 1.33 10.20 3.62
N ALA A 61 0.19 10.22 4.33
CA ALA A 61 -1.09 9.81 3.75
C ALA A 61 -1.51 10.77 2.62
N LEU A 62 -2.02 10.19 1.53
CA LEU A 62 -2.62 10.93 0.42
C LEU A 62 -4.11 11.20 0.69
N THR A 63 -4.62 12.32 0.18
CA THR A 63 -6.06 12.59 0.18
C THR A 63 -6.79 11.77 -0.90
N PRO A 64 -8.12 11.58 -0.81
CA PRO A 64 -8.88 10.89 -1.84
C PRO A 64 -8.70 11.50 -3.25
N GLU A 65 -8.62 12.82 -3.35
CA GLU A 65 -8.44 13.56 -4.60
C GLU A 65 -7.04 13.29 -5.20
N GLU A 66 -6.01 13.24 -4.35
CA GLU A 66 -4.66 12.90 -4.78
C GLU A 66 -4.59 11.46 -5.31
N ILE A 67 -5.23 10.51 -4.62
CA ILE A 67 -5.30 9.11 -5.06
C ILE A 67 -5.98 9.00 -6.44
N TYR A 68 -7.07 9.74 -6.64
CA TYR A 68 -7.72 9.82 -7.95
C TYR A 68 -6.78 10.41 -9.02
N GLY A 69 -6.02 11.45 -8.67
CA GLY A 69 -5.03 12.08 -9.55
C GLY A 69 -3.85 11.17 -9.92
N VAL A 70 -3.44 10.23 -9.05
CA VAL A 70 -2.41 9.23 -9.41
C VAL A 70 -2.93 8.27 -10.48
N ARG A 71 -4.24 7.99 -10.52
CA ARG A 71 -4.87 7.12 -11.52
C ARG A 71 -4.79 7.70 -12.94
N SER A 72 -4.98 9.02 -13.10
CA SER A 72 -5.25 9.65 -14.40
C SER A 72 -4.02 9.87 -15.29
N LYS A 73 -2.82 9.45 -14.88
CA LYS A 73 -1.60 9.66 -15.67
C LYS A 73 -1.32 8.58 -16.73
N HIS A 74 -2.23 7.63 -16.95
CA HIS A 74 -2.10 6.59 -17.98
C HIS A 74 -3.45 6.25 -18.64
#